data_AF-A0A357EKT4-F1
#
_entry.id   AF-A0A357EKT4-F1
#
_cell.length_a   1.000
_cell.length_b   1.000
_cell.length_c   1.000
_cell.angle_alpha   90.00
_cell.angle_beta   90.00
_cell.angle_gamma   90.00
#
_symmetry.space_group_name_H-M   'P 1'
#
loop_
_entity.id
_entity.type
_entity.pdbx_description
1 polymer ?
#
loop_
_entity_poly.entity_id
_entity_poly.type
_entity_poly.pdbx_seq_one_letter_code
_entity_poly.pdbx_strand_id
1 'polypeptide(L)' 'MATGELLYEGKAKKIFSTGNSDQVIQYFKDDATA' A
#
# COMPACT_ATOMS: atom_id res chain seq x y z
N MET A 1 -2.92 13.10 6.85
CA MET A 1 -2.02 11.99 7.23
C MET A 1 -1.14 11.73 6.04
N ALA A 2 0.16 12.00 6.12
CA ALA A 2 1.06 11.77 4.99
C ALA A 2 1.33 10.26 4.88
N THR A 3 0.53 9.56 4.07
CA THR A 3 0.85 8.21 3.60
C THR A 3 2.15 8.31 2.80
N GLY A 4 3.12 7.44 3.05
CA GLY A 4 4.40 7.45 2.35
C GLY A 4 4.26 7.25 0.84
N GLU A 5 5.38 7.21 0.12
CA GLU A 5 5.41 7.06 -1.33
C GLU A 5 4.77 5.72 -1.76
N LEU A 6 3.97 5.72 -2.83
CA LEU A 6 3.40 4.50 -3.40
C LEU A 6 4.51 3.68 -4.06
N LEU A 7 4.81 2.52 -3.49
CA LEU A 7 5.84 1.63 -4.00
C LEU A 7 5.29 0.66 -5.06
N TYR A 8 4.05 0.20 -4.84
CA TYR A 8 3.44 -0.80 -5.71
C TYR A 8 1.90 -0.76 -5.62
N GLU A 9 1.24 -0.95 -6.76
CA GLU A 9 -0.19 -1.13 -6.85
C GLU A 9 -0.54 -2.44 -7.56
N GLY A 10 -1.22 -3.32 -6.84
CA GLY A 10 -1.77 -4.57 -7.36
C GLY A 10 -3.29 -4.49 -7.53
N LYS A 11 -3.90 -5.62 -7.94
CA LYS A 11 -5.35 -5.71 -8.16
C LYS A 11 -6.16 -5.34 -6.92
N ALA A 12 -5.81 -5.90 -5.76
CA ALA A 12 -6.58 -5.75 -4.52
C ALA A 12 -5.88 -4.92 -3.43
N LYS A 13 -4.64 -4.45 -3.65
CA LYS A 13 -3.85 -3.78 -2.61
C LYS A 13 -2.97 -2.65 -3.17
N LYS A 14 -2.64 -1.69 -2.31
CA LYS A 14 -1.59 -0.69 -2.52
C LYS A 14 -0.57 -0.77 -1.39
N ILE A 15 0.71 -0.64 -1.71
CA ILE A 15 1.83 -0.68 -0.76
C ILE A 15 2.53 0.67 -0.74
N PHE A 16 2.71 1.24 0.44
CA PHE A 16 3.36 2.52 0.64
C PHE A 16 4.60 2.39 1.53
N SER A 17 5.60 3.24 1.28
CA SER A 17 6.79 3.35 2.12
C SER A 17 6.45 3.93 3.50
N THR A 18 7.39 3.74 4.44
CA THR A 18 7.37 4.39 5.75
C THR A 18 8.74 5.03 6.02
N GLY A 19 8.89 5.70 7.16
CA GLY A 19 10.20 6.19 7.60
C GLY A 19 11.19 5.09 7.99
N ASN A 20 10.73 3.84 8.14
CA ASN A 20 11.57 2.67 8.38
C ASN A 20 11.58 1.76 7.14
N SER A 21 12.76 1.43 6.64
CA SER A 21 12.93 0.60 5.44
C SER A 21 12.39 -0.82 5.59
N ASP A 22 12.29 -1.32 6.82
CA ASP A 22 11.87 -2.70 7.11
C ASP A 22 10.35 -2.81 7.32
N GLN A 23 9.61 -1.71 7.15
CA GLN A 23 8.17 -1.63 7.37
C GLN A 23 7.45 -1.00 6.18
N VAL A 24 6.22 -1.47 5.94
CA VAL A 24 5.34 -0.96 4.87
C VAL A 24 3.92 -0.73 5.39
N ILE A 25 3.22 0.21 4.78
CA ILE A 25 1.78 0.38 4.97
C ILE A 25 1.05 -0.33 3.82
N GLN A 26 0.19 -1.28 4.15
CA GLN A 26 -0.63 -2.01 3.18
C GLN A 26 -2.09 -1.54 3.24
N TYR A 27 -2.56 -0.95 2.15
CA TYR A 27 -3.97 -0.59 1.97
C TYR A 27 -4.69 -1.69 1.21
N PHE A 28 -5.80 -2.16 1.76
CA PHE A 28 -6.68 -3.14 1.11
C PHE A 28 -7.75 -2.39 0.35
N LYS A 29 -7.86 -2.67 -0.95
CA LYS A 29 -8.93 -2.12 -1.77
C LYS A 29 -10.21 -2.92 -1.51
N ASP A 30 -11.34 -2.23 -1.53
CA ASP A 30 -12.66 -2.87 -1.50
C ASP A 30 -13.07 -3.46 -2.87
N ASP A 31 -12.16 -3.44 -3.85
CA ASP A 31 -12.38 -4.07 -5.16
C ASP A 31 -12.28 -5.60 -5.05
N ALA A 32 -13.45 -6.24 -4.94
CA ALA A 32 -13.57 -7.69 -5.12
C ALA A 32 -13.46 -8.02 -6.62
N THR A 33 -12.33 -8.62 -7.04
CA THR A 33 -12.17 -9.16 -8.41
C THR A 33 -12.33 -10.67 -8.38
N ALA A 34 -13.14 -11.24 -9.29
CA ALA A 34 -13.27 -12.67 -9.53
C ALA A 34 -12.13 -13.25 -10.37
#